data_AF-A0A543DUU1-F1
#
_entry.id   AF-A0A543DUU1-F1
#
_cell.length_a   1.000
_cell.length_b   1.000
_cell.length_c   1.000
_cell.angle_alpha   90.00
_cell.angle_beta   90.00
_cell.angle_gamma   90.00
#
_symmetry.space_group_name_H-M   'P 1'
#
loop_
_entity.id
_entity.type
_entity.pdbx_description
1 polymer ?
#
loop_
_entity_poly.entity_id
_entity_poly.type
_entity_poly.pdbx_seq_one_letter_code
_entity_poly.pdbx_strand_id
1 'polypeptide(L)'
;MKRIWLSALLGVMLPLQVLADTAVRRVDPRVIESPPPRYPPEAARGGFAGASVLLLSISAAGQVTEVQVEQSAGHPALDAAAVEAARAWKFAPAIENGRAVASRVRMPVDFGLGDENIYDSFLAQMTSADRVSVGPADEHGHLPGYLPDPQPIPGANADEAITLLLERGNAQQVQGMPPGVALYAVVDGKEYSQWWIHGRGASRSIVRRRLATDGQRGFLMTRVLCGVPDGHDCLLLQAAEQGARPQRGIKLPPSQDPTPVGRSP
;
A
#
# COMPACT_ATOMS: atom_id res chain seq x y z
N MET A 1 -61.60 -63.40 38.92
CA MET A 1 -60.82 -63.47 37.66
C MET A 1 -60.12 -62.13 37.44
N LYS A 2 -58.81 -62.21 37.16
CA LYS A 2 -57.88 -61.24 36.53
C LYS A 2 -57.62 -59.87 37.20
N ARG A 3 -56.31 -59.58 37.24
CA ARG A 3 -55.56 -58.66 38.10
C ARG A 3 -55.32 -57.33 37.38
N ILE A 4 -55.37 -56.25 38.14
CA ILE A 4 -54.93 -54.89 37.80
C ILE A 4 -53.40 -54.84 37.89
N TRP A 5 -52.72 -54.24 36.90
CA TRP A 5 -51.36 -53.70 37.10
C TRP A 5 -51.16 -52.37 36.35
N LEU A 6 -50.60 -51.43 37.11
CA LEU A 6 -50.18 -50.05 36.81
C LEU A 6 -49.21 -49.94 35.63
N SER A 7 -49.21 -48.78 34.98
CA SER A 7 -47.99 -48.13 34.48
C SER A 7 -48.20 -46.61 34.40
N ALA A 8 -47.77 -45.90 35.44
CA ALA A 8 -47.60 -44.45 35.40
C ALA A 8 -46.22 -44.13 34.83
N LEU A 9 -46.17 -43.51 33.65
CA LEU A 9 -44.94 -42.99 33.05
C LEU A 9 -44.64 -41.62 33.64
N LEU A 10 -43.69 -41.56 34.58
CA LEU A 10 -43.03 -40.31 34.98
C LEU A 10 -42.06 -39.90 33.86
N GLY A 11 -42.47 -38.94 33.02
CA GLY A 11 -41.57 -38.28 32.09
C GLY A 11 -40.70 -37.27 32.83
N VAL A 12 -39.40 -37.55 32.96
CA VAL A 12 -38.40 -36.60 33.44
C VAL A 12 -38.18 -35.53 32.35
N MET A 13 -38.69 -34.32 32.57
CA MET A 13 -38.30 -33.13 31.79
C MET A 13 -36.91 -32.70 32.25
N LEU A 14 -35.87 -33.05 31.48
CA LEU A 14 -34.58 -32.38 31.56
C LEU A 14 -34.73 -30.97 30.97
N PRO A 15 -34.39 -29.88 31.70
CA PRO A 15 -34.34 -28.57 31.10
C PRO A 15 -33.16 -28.55 30.11
N LEU A 16 -33.48 -28.32 28.84
CA LEU A 16 -32.51 -27.96 27.81
C LEU A 16 -31.87 -26.65 28.24
N GLN A 17 -30.69 -26.70 28.86
CA GLN A 17 -29.93 -25.50 29.15
C GLN A 17 -29.47 -24.92 27.82
N VAL A 18 -30.19 -23.89 27.36
CA VAL A 18 -29.76 -23.02 26.27
C VAL A 18 -28.53 -22.28 26.77
N LEU A 19 -27.33 -22.76 26.41
CA LEU A 19 -26.14 -21.94 26.43
C LEU A 19 -26.32 -20.90 25.32
N ALA A 20 -26.90 -19.76 25.66
CA ALA A 20 -26.87 -18.59 24.80
C ALA A 20 -25.40 -18.19 24.69
N ASP A 21 -24.78 -18.51 23.55
CA ASP A 21 -23.45 -18.06 23.21
C ASP A 21 -23.54 -16.54 23.00
N THR A 22 -23.30 -15.76 24.05
CA THR A 22 -23.23 -14.30 23.94
C THR A 22 -21.91 -13.95 23.28
N ALA A 23 -21.87 -14.08 21.95
CA ALA A 23 -20.80 -13.54 21.14
C ALA A 23 -20.65 -12.05 21.48
N VAL A 24 -19.51 -11.70 22.08
CA VAL A 24 -19.19 -10.33 22.46
C VAL A 24 -19.19 -9.46 21.21
N ARG A 25 -20.08 -8.47 21.16
CA ARG A 25 -20.16 -7.55 20.03
C ARG A 25 -18.98 -6.57 20.13
N ARG A 26 -17.95 -6.82 19.32
CA ARG A 26 -16.75 -5.99 19.22
C ARG A 26 -16.75 -5.20 17.91
N VAL A 27 -16.36 -3.94 17.98
CA VAL A 27 -16.11 -3.06 16.84
C VAL A 27 -14.66 -2.59 16.96
N ASP A 28 -13.90 -2.74 15.90
CA ASP A 28 -12.49 -2.35 15.84
C ASP A 28 -12.30 -0.82 15.82
N PRO A 29 -11.13 -0.32 16.25
CA PRO A 29 -10.86 1.11 16.19
C PRO A 29 -10.81 1.58 14.72
N ARG A 30 -11.27 2.80 14.46
CA ARG A 30 -11.30 3.38 13.10
C ARG A 30 -10.50 4.67 13.06
N VAL A 31 -9.67 4.84 12.03
CA VAL A 31 -8.93 6.09 11.81
C VAL A 31 -9.90 7.26 11.61
N ILE A 32 -9.64 8.40 12.25
CA ILE A 32 -10.34 9.67 12.04
C ILE A 32 -9.41 10.67 11.35
N GLU A 33 -8.19 10.81 11.86
CA GLU A 33 -7.15 11.69 11.30
C GLU A 33 -5.84 10.92 11.25
N SER A 34 -5.19 10.92 10.09
CA SER A 34 -3.89 10.29 9.88
C SER A 34 -3.02 11.14 8.95
N PRO A 35 -2.50 12.29 9.42
CA PRO A 35 -1.55 13.06 8.62
C PRO A 35 -0.39 12.16 8.17
N PRO A 36 0.02 12.23 6.88
CA PRO A 36 1.06 11.37 6.36
C PRO A 36 2.42 11.71 6.99
N PRO A 37 3.36 10.75 7.02
CA PRO A 37 4.72 11.04 7.48
C PRO A 37 5.42 12.02 6.55
N ARG A 38 6.30 12.84 7.12
CA ARG A 38 7.23 13.63 6.32
C ARG A 38 8.31 12.72 5.76
N TYR A 39 8.55 12.79 4.47
CA TYR A 39 9.62 12.01 3.84
C TYR A 39 10.99 12.53 4.30
N PRO A 40 11.87 11.68 4.88
CA PRO A 40 13.21 12.10 5.26
C PRO A 40 14.04 12.52 4.03
N PRO A 41 14.66 13.72 4.01
CA PRO A 41 15.41 14.21 2.85
C PRO A 41 16.58 13.31 2.42
N GLU A 42 17.23 12.62 3.36
CA GLU A 42 18.30 11.64 3.09
C GLU A 42 17.76 10.36 2.44
N ALA A 43 16.60 9.88 2.88
CA ALA A 43 15.95 8.73 2.26
C ALA A 43 15.50 9.07 0.83
N ALA A 44 14.93 10.27 0.65
CA ALA A 44 14.50 10.77 -0.65
C ALA A 44 15.69 10.92 -1.63
N ARG A 45 16.81 11.52 -1.19
CA ARG A 45 18.01 11.66 -2.04
C ARG A 45 18.63 10.33 -2.44
N GLY A 46 18.53 9.31 -1.58
CA GLY A 46 19.01 7.96 -1.86
C GLY A 46 18.02 7.06 -2.60
N GLY A 47 16.83 7.56 -2.97
CA GLY A 47 15.79 6.76 -3.62
C GLY A 47 15.20 5.65 -2.73
N PHE A 48 15.39 5.73 -1.41
CA PHE A 48 14.90 4.75 -0.46
C PHE A 48 13.40 4.93 -0.24
N ALA A 49 12.62 3.89 -0.55
CA ALA A 49 11.19 3.78 -0.32
C ALA A 49 10.89 2.43 0.36
N GLY A 50 9.65 2.22 0.80
CA GLY A 50 9.18 1.00 1.44
C GLY A 50 8.11 1.28 2.49
N ALA A 51 7.51 0.23 3.04
CA ALA A 51 6.43 0.35 4.01
C ALA A 51 6.85 -0.19 5.38
N SER A 52 6.63 0.61 6.43
CA SER A 52 6.72 0.15 7.82
C SER A 52 5.37 -0.40 8.26
N VAL A 53 5.33 -1.50 9.01
CA VAL A 53 4.12 -1.91 9.73
C VAL A 53 4.27 -1.49 11.18
N LEU A 54 3.41 -0.60 11.64
CA LEU A 54 3.39 -0.11 13.02
C LEU A 54 2.35 -0.84 13.84
N LEU A 55 2.70 -1.25 15.06
CA LEU A 55 1.74 -1.67 16.08
C LEU A 55 1.44 -0.47 16.98
N LEU A 56 0.19 0.01 16.93
CA LEU A 56 -0.27 1.15 17.72
C LEU A 56 -1.07 0.65 18.92
N SER A 57 -0.81 1.21 20.10
CA SER A 57 -1.72 1.11 21.25
C SER A 57 -2.63 2.34 21.26
N ILE A 58 -3.95 2.12 21.25
CA ILE A 58 -4.97 3.18 21.22
C ILE A 58 -5.74 3.15 22.54
N SER A 59 -5.86 4.30 23.19
CA SER A 59 -6.66 4.47 24.41
C SER A 59 -8.17 4.41 24.13
N ALA A 60 -8.98 4.20 25.17
CA ALA A 60 -10.44 4.30 25.07
C ALA A 60 -10.94 5.71 24.67
N ALA A 61 -10.07 6.73 24.69
CA ALA A 61 -10.35 8.08 24.18
C ALA A 61 -9.95 8.26 22.70
N GLY A 62 -9.44 7.22 22.03
CA GLY A 62 -9.04 7.28 20.63
C GLY A 62 -7.66 7.89 20.37
N GLN A 63 -6.86 8.12 21.41
CA GLN A 63 -5.50 8.63 21.29
C GLN A 63 -4.48 7.49 21.17
N VAL A 64 -3.48 7.66 20.32
CA VAL A 64 -2.32 6.75 20.24
C VAL A 64 -1.42 6.98 21.46
N THR A 65 -1.23 5.94 22.27
CA THR A 65 -0.42 5.99 23.49
C THR A 65 0.96 5.35 23.32
N GLU A 66 1.11 4.47 22.33
CA GLU A 66 2.36 3.78 22.05
C GLU A 66 2.44 3.44 20.56
N VAL A 67 3.65 3.46 20.01
CA VAL A 67 3.95 3.12 18.63
C VAL A 67 5.18 2.22 18.61
N GLN A 68 5.06 1.05 18.00
CA GLN A 68 6.17 0.11 17.79
C GLN A 68 6.31 -0.21 16.31
N VAL A 69 7.54 -0.32 15.80
CA VAL A 69 7.79 -0.81 14.45
C VAL A 69 7.80 -2.33 14.49
N GLU A 70 6.78 -2.98 13.94
CA GLU A 70 6.69 -4.44 13.84
C GLU A 70 7.40 -4.95 12.58
N GLN A 71 7.33 -4.19 11.49
CA GLN A 71 8.09 -4.44 10.25
C GLN A 71 8.71 -3.13 9.76
N SER A 72 9.99 -3.19 9.40
CA SER A 72 10.74 -2.02 8.91
C SER A 72 10.48 -1.77 7.42
N ALA A 73 10.42 -0.50 7.02
CA ALA A 73 10.45 -0.07 5.62
C ALA A 73 11.80 -0.34 4.94
N GLY A 74 12.77 -0.91 5.67
CA GLY A 74 14.10 -1.23 5.17
C GLY A 74 15.10 -0.08 5.27
N HIS A 75 14.71 1.08 5.80
CA HIS A 75 15.60 2.22 6.06
C HIS A 75 15.21 2.93 7.38
N PRO A 76 16.14 3.11 8.35
CA PRO A 76 15.83 3.63 9.68
C PRO A 76 15.16 5.01 9.69
N ALA A 77 15.55 5.90 8.77
CA ALA A 77 14.93 7.23 8.69
C ALA A 77 13.44 7.16 8.29
N LEU A 78 13.06 6.19 7.45
CA LEU A 78 11.66 5.98 7.07
C LEU A 78 10.86 5.48 8.28
N ASP A 79 11.37 4.49 9.00
CA ASP A 79 10.74 3.98 10.22
C ASP A 79 10.56 5.06 11.29
N ALA A 80 11.58 5.90 11.49
CA ALA A 80 11.51 7.01 12.43
C ALA A 80 10.42 8.03 12.04
N ALA A 81 10.35 8.40 10.76
CA ALA A 81 9.31 9.30 10.25
C ALA A 81 7.90 8.70 10.36
N ALA A 82 7.75 7.38 10.16
CA ALA A 82 6.48 6.70 10.35
C ALA A 82 6.02 6.77 11.81
N VAL A 83 6.94 6.50 12.74
CA VAL A 83 6.67 6.56 14.18
C VAL A 83 6.28 7.98 14.60
N GLU A 84 6.98 9.00 14.10
CA GLU A 84 6.67 10.40 14.40
C GLU A 84 5.26 10.77 13.95
N ALA A 85 4.89 10.42 12.71
CA ALA A 85 3.58 10.72 12.15
C ALA A 85 2.44 10.03 12.91
N ALA A 86 2.61 8.74 13.20
CA ALA A 86 1.58 7.93 13.85
C ALA A 86 1.23 8.42 15.27
N ARG A 87 2.14 9.11 15.95
CA ARG A 87 1.85 9.75 17.26
C ARG A 87 0.81 10.85 17.17
N ALA A 88 0.66 11.49 16.01
CA ALA A 88 -0.31 12.56 15.79
C ALA A 88 -1.68 12.05 15.30
N TRP A 89 -1.82 10.74 15.07
CA TRP A 89 -3.05 10.16 14.55
C TRP A 89 -4.14 10.07 15.61
N LYS A 90 -5.40 10.17 15.16
CA LYS A 90 -6.58 10.07 16.01
C LYS A 90 -7.51 8.98 15.50
N PHE A 91 -8.11 8.25 16.44
CA PHE A 91 -8.99 7.13 16.17
C PHE A 91 -10.33 7.29 16.86
N ALA A 92 -11.38 6.71 16.29
CA ALA A 92 -12.51 6.24 17.08
C ALA A 92 -12.05 4.99 17.82
N PRO A 93 -12.24 4.90 19.15
CA PRO A 93 -11.78 3.76 19.93
C PRO A 93 -12.54 2.49 19.54
N ALA A 94 -11.96 1.34 19.87
CA ALA A 94 -12.67 0.07 19.79
C ALA A 94 -13.87 0.08 20.75
N ILE A 95 -14.97 -0.55 20.34
CA ILE A 95 -16.16 -0.70 21.17
C ILE A 95 -16.36 -2.17 21.52
N GLU A 96 -16.48 -2.48 22.81
CA GLU A 96 -16.80 -3.80 23.31
C GLU A 96 -18.05 -3.72 24.18
N ASN A 97 -19.10 -4.45 23.78
CA ASN A 97 -20.40 -4.44 24.47
C ASN A 97 -20.95 -3.01 24.70
N GLY A 98 -20.80 -2.15 23.70
CA GLY A 98 -21.28 -0.76 23.73
C GLY A 98 -20.40 0.22 24.51
N ARG A 99 -19.23 -0.21 25.03
CA ARG A 99 -18.29 0.65 25.76
C ARG A 99 -16.98 0.81 25.00
N ALA A 100 -16.43 2.02 25.01
CA ALA A 100 -15.11 2.28 24.45
C ALA A 100 -14.03 1.61 25.29
N VAL A 101 -13.11 0.89 24.64
CA VAL A 101 -12.01 0.16 25.27
C VAL A 101 -10.69 0.49 24.60
N ALA A 102 -9.59 0.34 25.35
CA ALA A 102 -8.26 0.40 24.77
C ALA A 102 -8.02 -0.78 23.83
N SER A 103 -7.24 -0.58 22.77
CA SER A 103 -7.03 -1.58 21.73
C SER A 103 -5.64 -1.47 21.12
N ARG A 104 -5.27 -2.47 20.31
CA ARG A 104 -4.07 -2.43 19.48
C ARG A 104 -4.44 -2.67 18.02
N VAL A 105 -3.79 -1.93 17.12
CA VAL A 105 -4.01 -2.05 15.67
C VAL A 105 -2.69 -2.04 14.93
N ARG A 106 -2.62 -2.80 13.84
CA ARG A 106 -1.49 -2.75 12.90
C ARG A 106 -1.81 -1.77 11.79
N MET A 107 -0.91 -0.82 11.58
CA MET A 107 -1.07 0.22 10.56
C MET A 107 0.15 0.21 9.63
N PRO A 108 -0.03 -0.01 8.33
CA PRO A 108 1.03 0.22 7.36
C PRO A 108 1.27 1.73 7.20
N VAL A 109 2.53 2.12 7.05
CA VAL A 109 2.96 3.46 6.67
C VAL A 109 3.90 3.32 5.48
N ASP A 110 3.44 3.74 4.31
CA ASP A 110 4.19 3.59 3.06
C ASP A 110 4.95 4.87 2.68
N PHE A 111 6.23 4.71 2.36
CA PHE A 111 7.11 5.74 1.79
C PHE A 111 7.38 5.52 0.29
N GLY A 112 6.69 4.58 -0.34
CA GLY A 112 6.36 4.62 -1.76
C GLY A 112 4.95 5.18 -1.90
N LEU A 113 4.68 6.01 -2.90
CA LEU A 113 3.35 6.59 -3.00
C LEU A 113 2.38 5.67 -3.71
N GLY A 114 1.31 5.43 -2.97
CA GLY A 114 -0.03 5.11 -3.40
C GLY A 114 -0.70 4.66 -2.14
N ASP A 115 -1.56 5.51 -1.56
CA ASP A 115 -2.67 5.03 -0.73
C ASP A 115 -3.13 3.68 -1.33
N GLU A 116 -3.24 2.59 -0.55
CA GLU A 116 -3.65 1.29 -1.10
C GLU A 116 -4.88 1.47 -2.00
N ASN A 117 -5.75 2.43 -1.64
CA ASN A 117 -6.90 2.86 -2.42
C ASN A 117 -6.59 3.36 -3.85
N ILE A 118 -5.48 4.06 -4.10
CA ILE A 118 -5.11 4.55 -5.44
C ILE A 118 -4.58 3.42 -6.31
N TYR A 119 -3.72 2.56 -5.76
CA TYR A 119 -3.26 1.36 -6.47
C TYR A 119 -4.42 0.43 -6.77
N ASP A 120 -5.28 0.17 -5.79
CA ASP A 120 -6.47 -0.67 -5.96
C ASP A 120 -7.40 -0.11 -7.03
N SER A 121 -7.69 1.20 -6.98
CA SER A 121 -8.56 1.84 -7.98
C SER A 121 -8.00 1.71 -9.39
N PHE A 122 -6.68 1.85 -9.56
CA PHE A 122 -6.06 1.74 -10.87
C PHE A 122 -5.92 0.29 -11.34
N LEU A 123 -5.45 -0.61 -10.48
CA LEU A 123 -5.28 -2.04 -10.78
C LEU A 123 -6.63 -2.71 -11.08
N ALA A 124 -7.72 -2.27 -10.45
CA ALA A 124 -9.08 -2.73 -10.75
C ALA A 124 -9.55 -2.33 -12.16
N GLN A 125 -8.98 -1.28 -12.76
CA GLN A 125 -9.34 -0.78 -14.09
C GLN A 125 -8.43 -1.32 -15.21
N MET A 126 -7.28 -1.90 -14.87
CA MET A 126 -6.37 -2.47 -15.88
C MET A 126 -6.97 -3.68 -16.59
N THR A 127 -6.82 -3.72 -17.91
CA THR A 127 -7.29 -4.84 -18.74
C THR A 127 -6.17 -5.83 -19.05
N SER A 128 -6.50 -6.94 -19.71
CA SER A 128 -5.50 -7.88 -20.21
C SER A 128 -4.52 -7.26 -21.21
N ALA A 129 -4.94 -6.21 -21.93
CA ALA A 129 -4.10 -5.49 -22.89
C ALA A 129 -3.02 -4.63 -22.22
N ASP A 130 -3.21 -4.27 -20.94
CA ASP A 130 -2.30 -3.43 -20.17
C ASP A 130 -1.27 -4.27 -19.37
N ARG A 131 -1.37 -5.60 -19.44
CA ARG A 131 -0.53 -6.52 -18.68
C ARG A 131 0.89 -6.58 -19.23
N VAL A 132 1.85 -6.59 -18.33
CA VAL A 132 3.26 -6.77 -18.65
C VAL A 132 3.72 -8.12 -18.13
N SER A 133 4.34 -8.91 -19.00
CA SER A 133 4.94 -10.18 -18.59
C SER A 133 6.27 -9.91 -17.89
N VAL A 134 6.42 -10.47 -16.70
CA VAL A 134 7.67 -10.46 -15.92
C VAL A 134 8.01 -11.89 -15.49
N GLY A 135 9.27 -12.11 -15.13
CA GLY A 135 9.72 -13.41 -14.61
C GLY A 135 8.98 -13.82 -13.33
N PRO A 136 9.10 -15.10 -12.93
CA PRO A 136 8.49 -15.56 -11.69
C PRO A 136 9.08 -14.79 -10.50
N ALA A 137 8.25 -14.56 -9.48
CA ALA A 137 8.76 -14.14 -8.19
C ALA A 137 9.59 -15.27 -7.55
N ASP A 138 10.45 -14.89 -6.62
CA ASP A 138 11.17 -15.84 -5.78
C ASP A 138 10.21 -16.62 -4.86
N GLU A 139 10.74 -17.58 -4.11
CA GLU A 139 9.98 -18.41 -3.17
C GLU A 139 9.25 -17.61 -2.07
N HIS A 140 9.66 -16.35 -1.84
CA HIS A 140 9.06 -15.43 -0.87
C HIS A 140 8.08 -14.45 -1.52
N GLY A 141 7.83 -14.56 -2.82
CA GLY A 141 6.92 -13.69 -3.57
C GLY A 141 7.52 -12.33 -3.95
N HIS A 142 8.84 -12.16 -3.91
CA HIS A 142 9.50 -10.95 -4.36
C HIS A 142 9.87 -11.00 -5.85
N LEU A 143 9.75 -9.84 -6.50
CA LEU A 143 10.25 -9.56 -7.83
C LEU A 143 11.58 -8.79 -7.75
N PRO A 144 12.39 -8.77 -8.82
CA PRO A 144 13.54 -7.88 -8.90
C PRO A 144 13.15 -6.43 -8.56
N GLY A 145 14.01 -5.74 -7.79
CA GLY A 145 13.79 -4.33 -7.45
C GLY A 145 13.77 -3.43 -8.68
N TYR A 146 14.56 -3.81 -9.69
CA TYR A 146 14.56 -3.17 -11.00
C TYR A 146 13.87 -4.05 -12.03
N LEU A 147 12.71 -3.59 -12.50
CA LEU A 147 12.03 -4.11 -13.68
C LEU A 147 12.06 -3.01 -14.76
N PRO A 148 12.75 -3.19 -15.90
CA PRO A 148 12.89 -2.11 -16.87
C PRO A 148 11.55 -1.77 -17.52
N ASP A 149 11.11 -0.52 -17.39
CA ASP A 149 9.88 -0.06 -18.07
C ASP A 149 10.15 0.12 -19.58
N PRO A 150 9.49 -0.68 -20.44
CA PRO A 150 9.72 -0.64 -21.88
C PRO A 150 9.19 0.65 -22.52
N GLN A 151 8.22 1.32 -21.89
CA GLN A 151 7.63 2.53 -22.44
C GLN A 151 8.62 3.69 -22.32
N PRO A 152 8.84 4.48 -23.38
CA PRO A 152 9.71 5.66 -23.30
C PRO A 152 9.15 6.71 -22.34
N ILE A 153 10.03 7.50 -21.74
CA ILE A 153 9.66 8.75 -21.08
C ILE A 153 9.37 9.78 -22.20
N PRO A 154 8.21 10.46 -22.21
CA PRO A 154 7.90 11.47 -23.22
C PRO A 154 8.91 12.62 -23.24
N GLY A 155 9.17 13.17 -24.44
CA GLY A 155 10.16 14.23 -24.68
C GLY A 155 11.43 13.68 -25.35
N ALA A 156 12.17 14.54 -26.05
CA ALA A 156 13.41 14.16 -26.73
C ALA A 156 14.60 14.03 -25.77
N ASN A 157 14.53 14.66 -24.60
CA ASN A 157 15.57 14.64 -23.56
C ASN A 157 14.97 14.86 -22.16
N ALA A 158 15.80 14.76 -21.12
CA ALA A 158 15.37 14.87 -19.73
C ALA A 158 14.74 16.24 -19.41
N ASP A 159 15.28 17.35 -19.92
CA ASP A 159 14.74 18.69 -19.66
C ASP A 159 13.35 18.89 -20.29
N GLU A 160 13.16 18.40 -21.51
CA GLU A 160 11.85 18.41 -22.18
C GLU A 160 10.85 17.51 -21.44
N ALA A 161 11.28 16.31 -21.03
CA ALA A 161 10.46 15.41 -20.23
C ALA A 161 9.99 16.05 -18.92
N ILE A 162 10.89 16.74 -18.21
CA ILE A 162 10.58 17.49 -16.99
C ILE A 162 9.54 18.59 -17.28
N THR A 163 9.68 19.29 -18.40
CA THR A 163 8.76 20.37 -18.79
C THR A 163 7.36 19.82 -19.05
N LEU A 164 7.24 18.78 -19.88
CA LEU A 164 5.97 18.11 -20.18
C LEU A 164 5.30 17.55 -18.92
N LEU A 165 6.10 17.04 -17.99
CA LEU A 165 5.62 16.53 -16.71
C LEU A 165 5.04 17.63 -15.83
N LEU A 166 5.69 18.79 -15.78
CA LEU A 166 5.22 19.96 -15.01
C LEU A 166 3.98 20.60 -15.62
N GLU A 167 3.81 20.53 -16.95
CA GLU A 167 2.64 21.07 -17.67
C GLU A 167 1.39 20.20 -17.55
N ARG A 168 1.53 18.90 -17.30
CA ARG A 168 0.40 18.00 -17.04
C ARG A 168 -0.27 18.42 -15.72
N GLY A 169 -1.35 19.20 -15.79
CA GLY A 169 -2.04 19.83 -14.64
C GLY A 169 -2.60 18.89 -13.55
N ASN A 170 -2.37 17.57 -13.64
CA ASN A 170 -2.64 16.56 -12.60
C ASN A 170 -1.37 16.16 -11.80
N ALA A 171 -0.23 16.77 -12.12
CA ALA A 171 1.02 16.69 -11.40
C ALA A 171 0.91 17.25 -9.95
N GLN A 172 0.56 16.42 -8.98
CA GLN A 172 0.52 16.82 -7.56
C GLN A 172 1.89 16.64 -6.88
N GLN A 173 2.47 17.71 -6.33
CA GLN A 173 3.69 17.59 -5.51
C GLN A 173 3.32 17.01 -4.13
N VAL A 174 3.94 15.90 -3.75
CA VAL A 174 3.74 15.31 -2.41
C VAL A 174 4.47 16.12 -1.35
N GLN A 175 3.75 16.47 -0.28
CA GLN A 175 4.24 17.31 0.81
C GLN A 175 5.42 16.63 1.53
N GLY A 176 6.50 17.40 1.75
CA GLY A 176 7.69 16.93 2.48
C GLY A 176 8.79 16.32 1.60
N MET A 177 8.62 16.26 0.28
CA MET A 177 9.71 15.89 -0.63
C MET A 177 10.71 17.05 -0.84
N PRO A 178 12.03 16.77 -0.97
CA PRO A 178 13.01 17.79 -1.29
C PRO A 178 12.76 18.38 -2.71
N PRO A 179 13.17 19.63 -2.98
CA PRO A 179 13.06 20.24 -4.31
C PRO A 179 13.71 19.36 -5.39
N GLY A 180 13.00 19.11 -6.50
CA GLY A 180 13.45 18.21 -7.59
C GLY A 180 12.90 16.79 -7.49
N VAL A 181 12.38 16.36 -6.35
CA VAL A 181 11.59 15.12 -6.29
C VAL A 181 10.13 15.50 -6.27
N ALA A 182 9.39 15.07 -7.29
CA ALA A 182 7.97 15.32 -7.35
C ALA A 182 7.27 14.07 -7.86
N LEU A 183 6.57 13.41 -6.93
CA LEU A 183 5.72 12.30 -7.30
C LEU A 183 4.49 12.80 -8.05
N TYR A 184 4.58 12.82 -9.37
CA TYR A 184 3.43 13.15 -10.19
C TYR A 184 2.62 11.90 -10.51
N ALA A 185 1.53 11.70 -9.79
CA ALA A 185 0.53 10.71 -10.19
C ALA A 185 -0.22 11.23 -11.42
N VAL A 186 0.21 10.85 -12.63
CA VAL A 186 -0.58 11.10 -13.84
C VAL A 186 -1.70 10.07 -13.86
N VAL A 187 -2.86 10.42 -13.32
CA VAL A 187 -4.09 9.63 -13.47
C VAL A 187 -4.89 10.24 -14.61
N ASP A 188 -4.72 9.70 -15.83
CA ASP A 188 -5.54 10.04 -17.00
C ASP A 188 -6.51 8.90 -17.38
N GLY A 189 -6.86 8.08 -16.39
CA GLY A 189 -7.62 6.85 -16.55
C GLY A 189 -6.80 5.68 -17.12
N LYS A 190 -5.53 5.88 -17.50
CA LYS A 190 -4.71 4.86 -18.18
C LYS A 190 -3.31 4.62 -17.61
N GLU A 191 -2.76 5.52 -16.79
CA GLU A 191 -1.46 5.32 -16.14
C GLU A 191 -1.51 5.64 -14.64
N TYR A 192 -0.64 4.99 -13.86
CA TYR A 192 -0.17 5.49 -12.58
C TYR A 192 1.36 5.45 -12.61
N SER A 193 2.01 6.59 -12.46
CA SER A 193 3.46 6.67 -12.42
C SER A 193 3.97 7.62 -11.33
N GLN A 194 5.21 7.39 -10.94
CA GLN A 194 5.96 8.10 -9.93
C GLN A 194 7.21 8.67 -10.58
N TRP A 195 7.62 9.88 -10.23
CA TRP A 195 8.71 10.57 -10.92
C TRP A 195 9.73 11.17 -9.95
N TRP A 196 11.02 11.07 -10.29
CA TRP A 196 12.11 11.71 -9.56
C TRP A 196 13.00 12.48 -10.53
N ILE A 197 13.34 13.73 -10.22
CA ILE A 197 14.32 14.51 -10.97
C ILE A 197 15.60 14.58 -10.14
N HIS A 198 16.69 14.09 -10.70
CA HIS A 198 18.01 14.05 -10.09
C HIS A 198 18.93 15.06 -10.79
N GLY A 199 19.93 15.58 -10.07
CA GLY A 199 20.90 16.54 -10.63
C GLY A 199 20.38 17.98 -10.70
N ARG A 200 21.13 18.86 -11.39
CA ARG A 200 20.80 20.29 -11.57
C ARG A 200 21.27 20.79 -12.95
N GLY A 201 20.62 21.82 -13.49
CA GLY A 201 20.98 22.39 -14.78
C GLY A 201 20.88 21.36 -15.92
N ALA A 202 21.84 21.37 -16.84
CA ALA A 202 21.85 20.48 -18.01
C ALA A 202 22.17 19.00 -17.69
N SER A 203 22.58 18.67 -16.46
CA SER A 203 22.81 17.28 -16.03
C SER A 203 21.60 16.66 -15.36
N ARG A 204 20.44 17.31 -15.40
CA ARG A 204 19.22 16.76 -14.80
C ARG A 204 18.82 15.47 -15.49
N SER A 205 18.63 14.42 -14.70
CA SER A 205 18.09 13.14 -15.13
C SER A 205 16.72 12.96 -14.51
N ILE A 206 15.86 12.18 -15.17
CA ILE A 206 14.53 11.90 -14.67
C ILE A 206 14.29 10.39 -14.61
N VAL A 207 13.71 9.92 -13.52
CA VAL A 207 13.33 8.53 -13.28
C VAL A 207 11.81 8.45 -13.24
N ARG A 208 11.23 7.51 -13.99
CA ARG A 208 9.83 7.11 -13.88
C ARG A 208 9.74 5.73 -13.24
N ARG A 209 8.87 5.55 -12.26
CA ARG A 209 8.35 4.23 -11.84
C ARG A 209 6.88 4.13 -12.19
N ARG A 210 6.54 3.27 -13.14
CA ARG A 210 5.16 3.09 -13.64
C ARG A 210 4.56 1.81 -13.06
N LEU A 211 3.33 1.89 -12.58
CA LEU A 211 2.60 0.73 -12.09
C LEU A 211 2.15 -0.15 -13.27
N ALA A 212 2.39 -1.44 -13.15
CA ALA A 212 1.99 -2.47 -14.10
C ALA A 212 1.44 -3.70 -13.35
N THR A 213 0.83 -4.64 -14.09
CA THR A 213 0.35 -5.92 -13.54
C THR A 213 0.66 -7.07 -14.49
N ASP A 214 0.92 -8.25 -13.94
CA ASP A 214 0.95 -9.52 -14.68
C ASP A 214 -0.42 -10.23 -14.66
N GLY A 215 -1.41 -9.65 -13.98
CA GLY A 215 -2.73 -10.23 -13.75
C GLY A 215 -2.84 -11.10 -12.49
N GLN A 216 -1.75 -11.32 -11.78
CA GLN A 216 -1.71 -11.96 -10.46
C GLN A 216 -1.36 -10.95 -9.35
N ARG A 217 -0.54 -9.94 -9.70
CA ARG A 217 -0.01 -8.92 -8.80
C ARG A 217 0.34 -7.64 -9.56
N GLY A 218 0.28 -6.51 -8.87
CA GLY A 218 0.87 -5.26 -9.33
C GLY A 218 2.36 -5.18 -9.01
N PHE A 219 3.10 -4.37 -9.76
CA PHE A 219 4.51 -4.06 -9.52
C PHE A 219 4.93 -2.77 -10.22
N LEU A 220 6.06 -2.19 -9.79
CA LEU A 220 6.63 -0.99 -10.37
C LEU A 220 7.71 -1.34 -11.38
N MET A 221 7.63 -0.71 -12.54
CA MET A 221 8.63 -0.76 -13.59
C MET A 221 9.37 0.57 -13.68
N THR A 222 10.70 0.55 -13.76
CA THR A 222 11.55 1.72 -13.68
C THR A 222 12.17 2.05 -15.04
N ARG A 223 12.13 3.34 -15.42
CA ARG A 223 12.89 3.89 -16.53
C ARG A 223 13.67 5.12 -16.11
N VAL A 224 14.91 5.20 -16.54
CA VAL A 224 15.79 6.37 -16.34
C VAL A 224 16.00 7.05 -17.69
N LEU A 225 15.80 8.36 -17.74
CA LEU A 225 16.21 9.21 -18.86
C LEU A 225 17.30 10.15 -18.36
N CYS A 226 18.54 9.86 -18.76
CA CYS A 226 19.70 10.67 -18.40
C CYS A 226 19.67 12.01 -19.11
N GLY A 227 20.06 13.08 -18.41
CA GLY A 227 20.41 14.36 -19.05
C GLY A 227 21.70 14.23 -19.87
N VAL A 228 22.73 13.61 -19.27
CA VAL A 228 24.00 13.26 -19.93
C VAL A 228 24.18 11.75 -19.85
N PRO A 229 23.98 10.99 -20.94
CA PRO A 229 23.96 9.52 -20.93
C PRO A 229 25.18 8.86 -20.28
N ASP A 230 26.39 9.34 -20.61
CA ASP A 230 27.65 8.80 -20.09
C ASP A 230 28.23 9.66 -18.94
N GLY A 231 27.40 10.53 -18.38
CA GLY A 231 27.78 11.37 -17.24
C GLY A 231 27.92 10.54 -15.97
N HIS A 232 28.96 10.82 -15.18
CA HIS A 232 29.21 10.12 -13.91
C HIS A 232 27.97 10.05 -13.01
N ASP A 233 27.25 11.16 -12.87
CA ASP A 233 26.03 11.25 -12.06
C ASP A 233 24.92 10.32 -12.57
N CYS A 234 24.76 10.17 -13.90
CA CYS A 234 23.75 9.27 -14.43
C CYS A 234 24.15 7.80 -14.29
N LEU A 235 25.43 7.48 -14.44
CA LEU A 235 25.93 6.11 -14.21
C LEU A 235 25.69 5.68 -12.76
N LEU A 236 25.92 6.57 -11.79
CA LEU A 236 25.60 6.32 -10.38
C LEU A 236 24.09 6.14 -10.16
N LEU A 237 23.26 6.97 -10.78
CA LEU A 237 21.81 6.85 -10.71
C LEU A 237 21.31 5.52 -11.29
N GLN A 238 21.78 5.15 -12.48
CA GLN A 238 21.41 3.88 -13.12
C GLN A 238 21.84 2.69 -12.27
N ALA A 239 23.06 2.71 -11.71
CA ALA A 239 23.54 1.68 -10.81
C ALA A 239 22.69 1.58 -9.54
N ALA A 240 22.28 2.73 -8.97
CA ALA A 240 21.39 2.76 -7.80
C ALA A 240 20.01 2.16 -8.10
N GLU A 241 19.39 2.51 -9.24
CA GLU A 241 18.10 1.94 -9.64
C GLU A 241 18.22 0.44 -9.95
N GLN A 242 19.28 -0.01 -10.62
CA GLN A 242 19.51 -1.43 -10.92
C GLN A 242 19.85 -2.26 -9.67
N GLY A 243 20.46 -1.63 -8.67
CA GLY A 243 20.74 -2.22 -7.36
C GLY A 243 19.60 -2.12 -6.36
N ALA A 244 18.40 -1.69 -6.80
CA ALA A 244 17.23 -1.58 -5.95
C ALA A 244 16.88 -2.92 -5.31
N ARG A 245 16.43 -2.87 -4.05
CA ARG A 245 16.03 -4.07 -3.29
C ARG A 245 14.82 -4.75 -3.96
N PRO A 246 14.71 -6.09 -3.84
CA PRO A 246 13.54 -6.82 -4.32
C PRO A 246 12.24 -6.18 -3.84
N GLN A 247 11.29 -6.05 -4.75
CA GLN A 247 9.97 -5.50 -4.47
C GLN A 247 8.99 -6.64 -4.19
N ARG A 248 8.08 -6.45 -3.24
CA ARG A 248 6.96 -7.39 -3.05
C ARG A 248 5.86 -7.05 -4.05
N GLY A 249 5.27 -8.07 -4.67
CA GLY A 249 4.11 -7.86 -5.54
C GLY A 249 2.95 -7.21 -4.77
N ILE A 250 2.36 -6.18 -5.35
CA ILE A 250 1.16 -5.52 -4.83
C ILE A 250 -0.02 -6.45 -5.04
N LYS A 251 -0.79 -6.72 -3.98
CA LYS A 251 -1.96 -7.58 -4.07
C LYS A 251 -3.00 -6.91 -4.98
N LEU A 252 -3.56 -7.66 -5.93
CA LEU A 252 -4.65 -7.12 -6.75
C LEU A 252 -5.94 -7.04 -5.92
N PRO A 253 -6.76 -5.99 -6.14
CA PRO A 253 -8.10 -5.95 -5.58
C PRO A 253 -8.92 -7.13 -6.14
N PRO A 254 -9.95 -7.58 -5.40
CA PRO A 254 -10.86 -8.60 -5.91
C PRO A 254 -11.45 -8.14 -7.25
N SER A 255 -11.48 -9.04 -8.25
CA SER A 255 -12.14 -8.76 -9.53
C SER A 255 -13.57 -8.30 -9.27
N GLN A 256 -13.95 -7.16 -9.85
CA GLN A 256 -15.34 -6.70 -9.83
C GLN A 256 -16.23 -7.41 -10.87
N ASP A 257 -15.74 -8.49 -11.50
CA ASP A 257 -16.57 -9.23 -12.45
C ASP A 257 -17.86 -9.70 -11.77
N PRO A 258 -19.04 -9.33 -12.31
CA PRO A 258 -20.27 -9.90 -11.85
C PRO A 258 -20.19 -11.40 -12.14
N THR A 259 -20.25 -12.21 -11.07
CA THR A 259 -20.46 -13.66 -11.17
C THR A 259 -21.44 -13.91 -12.31
N PRO A 260 -21.08 -14.66 -13.37
CA PRO A 260 -22.04 -14.95 -14.42
C PRO A 260 -23.19 -15.67 -13.73
N VAL A 261 -24.35 -15.01 -13.69
CA VAL A 261 -25.61 -15.65 -13.28
C VAL A 261 -25.79 -16.78 -14.28
N GLY A 262 -25.45 -17.98 -13.84
CA GLY A 262 -25.60 -19.18 -14.64
C GLY A 262 -27.03 -19.21 -15.15
N ARG A 263 -27.21 -19.12 -16.47
CA ARG A 263 -28.43 -19.63 -17.07
C ARG A 263 -28.39 -21.13 -16.85
N SER A 264 -29.11 -21.59 -15.83
CA SER A 264 -29.50 -22.99 -15.76
C SER A 264 -30.24 -23.35 -17.07
N PRO A 265 -30.00 -24.54 -17.63
CA PRO A 265 -30.57 -24.99 -18.90
C PRO A 265 -32.10 -25.09 -18.86
#